data_AF-A0A3N9XJM0-F1
#
_entry.id   AF-A0A3N9XJM0-F1
#
_cell.length_a   1.000
_cell.length_b   1.000
_cell.length_c   1.000
_cell.angle_alpha   90.00
_cell.angle_beta   90.00
_cell.angle_gamma   90.00
#
_symmetry.space_group_name_H-M   'P 1'
#
loop_
_entity.id
_entity.type
_entity.pdbx_description
1 polymer ?
#
loop_
_entity_poly.entity_id
_entity_poly.type
_entity_poly.pdbx_seq_one_letter_code
_entity_poly.pdbx_strand_id
1 'polypeptide(L)'
;MRAIRIHEYGGPEVLRYEEAPVPVPGSGEVLIRVAGTSFNPADAVIRAGVLHHSHPVRMPHIPGTDVAGTIVELGPGVTGHAVGDRVIAALPRPADGATGEFSLAPAAMVVPAPTNIPLADAAALPIAGLTAWQGIHDHLRVRPGQRILVNGAGGGVGRLAVQFAKLAGATVLAVAGPSSITAAQSAGPDQILDYTVDRLTEPVDAVFNTAPIDGSGLNRLVALIEPGGRLVSITSSATTDHRRAVRAMVMTVRWDPAHLNEIARRVDADGVSPGVSERLAMTEIVEVHRRHAAGRLSGKVVLSH
;
A
#
# COMPACT_ATOMS: atom_id res chain seq x y z
N MET A 1 2.11 -24.00 12.70
CA MET A 1 1.45 -22.68 12.77
C MET A 1 0.13 -22.71 12.04
N ARG A 2 -0.82 -21.86 12.44
CA ARG A 2 -2.02 -21.57 11.66
C ARG A 2 -1.68 -20.55 10.56
N ALA A 3 -2.19 -20.77 9.36
CA ALA A 3 -2.01 -19.87 8.23
C ALA A 3 -3.17 -19.95 7.24
N ILE A 4 -3.31 -18.91 6.42
CA ILE A 4 -4.15 -18.92 5.23
C ILE A 4 -3.33 -19.50 4.08
N ARG A 5 -3.86 -20.53 3.43
CA ARG A 5 -3.22 -21.19 2.29
C ARG A 5 -4.15 -21.30 1.11
N ILE A 6 -3.56 -21.24 -0.07
CA ILE A 6 -4.21 -21.59 -1.33
C ILE A 6 -3.50 -22.80 -1.91
N HIS A 7 -4.27 -23.76 -2.42
CA HIS A 7 -3.76 -24.98 -3.08
C HIS A 7 -3.89 -24.92 -4.60
N GLU A 8 -4.64 -23.94 -5.08
CA GLU A 8 -4.91 -23.64 -6.49
C GLU A 8 -5.24 -22.15 -6.62
N TYR A 9 -5.15 -21.61 -7.84
CA TYR A 9 -5.62 -20.26 -8.13
C TYR A 9 -7.15 -20.23 -8.20
N GLY A 10 -7.77 -19.13 -7.78
CA GLY A 10 -9.22 -18.97 -7.89
C GLY A 10 -9.82 -17.75 -7.20
N GLY A 11 -11.13 -17.82 -6.96
CA GLY A 11 -11.87 -16.82 -6.21
C GLY A 11 -11.56 -16.86 -4.71
N PRO A 12 -12.22 -16.03 -3.89
CA PRO A 12 -11.99 -16.01 -2.43
C PRO A 12 -12.12 -17.36 -1.74
N GLU A 13 -12.94 -18.27 -2.27
CA GLU A 13 -13.20 -19.61 -1.75
C GLU A 13 -11.97 -20.53 -1.70
N VAL A 14 -10.88 -20.23 -2.42
CA VAL A 14 -9.65 -21.04 -2.36
C VAL A 14 -8.80 -20.77 -1.11
N LEU A 15 -9.08 -19.69 -0.37
CA LEU A 15 -8.38 -19.32 0.86
C LEU A 15 -8.84 -20.24 2.01
N ARG A 16 -7.92 -21.03 2.56
CA ARG A 16 -8.19 -21.97 3.64
C ARG A 16 -7.38 -21.61 4.87
N TYR A 17 -8.06 -21.45 6.02
CA TYR A 17 -7.38 -21.31 7.30
C TYR A 17 -7.06 -22.71 7.85
N GLU A 18 -5.79 -23.10 7.80
CA GLU A 18 -5.35 -24.46 8.10
C GLU A 18 -4.00 -24.49 8.86
N GLU A 19 -3.55 -25.69 9.24
CA GLU A 19 -2.22 -25.86 9.80
C GLU A 19 -1.15 -25.92 8.70
N ALA A 20 0.00 -25.32 9.00
CA ALA A 20 1.17 -25.26 8.16
C ALA A 20 2.45 -25.47 9.00
N PRO A 21 3.54 -25.97 8.41
CA PRO A 21 4.85 -25.97 9.08
C PRO A 21 5.28 -24.56 9.45
N VAL A 22 5.96 -24.40 10.59
CA VAL A 22 6.68 -23.14 10.88
C VAL A 22 7.91 -23.11 9.96
N PRO A 23 8.12 -22.05 9.17
CA PRO A 23 9.29 -21.97 8.29
C PRO A 23 10.56 -21.73 9.11
N VAL A 24 11.69 -22.19 8.59
CA VAL A 24 13.02 -22.00 9.20
C VAL A 24 13.79 -20.99 8.35
N PRO A 25 14.36 -19.92 8.94
CA PRO A 25 15.05 -18.89 8.16
C PRO A 25 16.35 -19.43 7.56
N GLY A 26 16.49 -19.28 6.24
CA GLY A 26 17.72 -19.54 5.51
C GLY A 26 18.75 -18.43 5.66
N SER A 27 19.86 -18.53 4.92
CA SER A 27 20.90 -17.49 4.98
C SER A 27 20.35 -16.14 4.50
N GLY A 28 20.59 -15.08 5.29
CA GLY A 28 20.09 -13.73 5.00
C GLY A 28 18.60 -13.53 5.26
N GLU A 29 17.89 -14.49 5.86
CA GLU A 29 16.48 -14.39 6.21
C GLU A 29 16.27 -14.26 7.72
N VAL A 30 15.13 -13.68 8.11
CA VAL A 30 14.66 -13.66 9.49
C VAL A 30 13.28 -14.29 9.58
N LEU A 31 13.00 -14.94 10.71
CA LEU A 31 11.66 -15.42 11.04
C LEU A 31 10.96 -14.36 11.87
N ILE A 32 9.81 -13.89 11.38
CA ILE A 32 8.98 -12.89 12.05
C ILE A 32 7.76 -13.59 12.62
N ARG A 33 7.52 -13.46 13.93
CA ARG A 33 6.19 -13.72 14.51
C ARG A 33 5.28 -12.55 14.15
N VAL A 34 4.27 -12.83 13.33
CA VAL A 34 3.40 -11.82 12.73
C VAL A 34 2.49 -11.21 13.82
N ALA A 35 2.56 -9.90 13.98
CA ALA A 35 1.60 -9.14 14.78
C ALA A 35 0.41 -8.68 13.93
N GLY A 36 0.65 -8.39 12.65
CA GLY A 36 -0.40 -8.10 11.69
C GLY A 36 0.11 -8.17 10.25
N THR A 37 -0.83 -8.37 9.33
CA THR A 37 -0.68 -8.16 7.89
C THR A 37 -1.76 -7.20 7.41
N SER A 38 -1.71 -6.78 6.16
CA SER A 38 -2.78 -5.99 5.58
C SER A 38 -3.11 -6.41 4.16
N PHE A 39 -4.36 -6.17 3.78
CA PHE A 39 -4.84 -6.51 2.44
C PHE A 39 -4.44 -5.44 1.42
N ASN A 40 -3.97 -5.89 0.26
CA ASN A 40 -3.76 -5.09 -0.94
C ASN A 40 -4.57 -5.67 -2.12
N PRO A 41 -5.11 -4.85 -3.02
CA PRO A 41 -5.78 -5.33 -4.24
C PRO A 41 -4.92 -6.31 -5.05
N ALA A 42 -3.60 -6.12 -5.06
CA ALA A 42 -2.65 -7.03 -5.71
C ALA A 42 -2.71 -8.46 -5.16
N ASP A 43 -3.03 -8.66 -3.88
CA ASP A 43 -3.14 -10.00 -3.27
C ASP A 43 -4.31 -10.78 -3.89
N ALA A 44 -5.42 -10.12 -4.19
CA ALA A 44 -6.55 -10.74 -4.89
C ALA A 44 -6.21 -11.13 -6.34
N VAL A 45 -5.42 -10.29 -7.02
CA VAL A 45 -4.95 -10.54 -8.40
C VAL A 45 -3.99 -11.75 -8.45
N ILE A 46 -3.08 -11.87 -7.49
CA ILE A 46 -2.15 -13.01 -7.37
C ILE A 46 -2.93 -14.29 -7.04
N ARG A 47 -3.80 -14.24 -6.04
CA ARG A 47 -4.65 -15.38 -5.64
C ARG A 47 -5.51 -15.89 -6.80
N ALA A 48 -6.01 -14.99 -7.64
CA ALA A 48 -6.78 -15.34 -8.84
C ALA A 48 -5.93 -15.90 -10.00
N GLY A 49 -4.61 -15.89 -9.90
CA GLY A 49 -3.72 -16.40 -10.95
C GLY A 49 -3.54 -15.47 -12.15
N VAL A 50 -4.05 -14.25 -12.10
CA VAL A 50 -3.94 -13.28 -13.21
C VAL A 50 -2.47 -12.95 -13.53
N LEU A 51 -1.60 -12.96 -12.51
CA LEU A 51 -0.17 -12.67 -12.65
C LEU A 51 0.71 -13.91 -12.74
N HIS A 52 0.17 -15.13 -12.89
CA HIS A 52 0.94 -16.38 -12.77
C HIS A 52 2.16 -16.49 -13.70
N HIS A 53 2.12 -15.90 -14.90
CA HIS A 53 3.28 -15.87 -15.80
C HIS A 53 4.43 -15.01 -15.28
N SER A 54 4.12 -13.93 -14.56
CA SER A 54 5.10 -12.96 -14.05
C SER A 54 5.51 -13.22 -12.60
N HIS A 55 4.62 -13.84 -11.82
CA HIS A 55 4.78 -14.12 -10.40
C HIS A 55 4.19 -15.51 -10.09
N PRO A 56 4.81 -16.60 -10.58
CA PRO A 56 4.31 -17.95 -10.33
C PRO A 56 4.54 -18.31 -8.86
N VAL A 57 3.46 -18.51 -8.10
CA VAL A 57 3.55 -19.01 -6.71
C VAL A 57 3.58 -20.53 -6.70
N ARG A 58 4.30 -21.09 -5.72
CA ARG A 58 4.35 -22.54 -5.51
C ARG A 58 3.20 -22.95 -4.59
N MET A 59 2.38 -23.90 -5.03
CA MET A 59 1.30 -24.44 -4.21
C MET A 59 1.80 -25.54 -3.27
N PRO A 60 1.22 -25.65 -2.05
CA PRO A 60 0.35 -24.66 -1.42
C PRO A 60 1.09 -23.37 -1.03
N HIS A 61 0.46 -22.22 -1.25
CA HIS A 61 1.05 -20.89 -1.04
C HIS A 61 0.35 -20.14 0.10
N ILE A 62 1.12 -19.42 0.93
CA ILE A 62 0.61 -18.48 1.94
C ILE A 62 0.58 -17.07 1.35
N PRO A 63 -0.59 -16.42 1.18
CA PRO A 63 -0.67 -15.06 0.64
C PRO A 63 -0.20 -13.95 1.60
N GLY A 64 -0.19 -12.71 1.12
CA GLY A 64 -0.03 -11.48 1.92
C GLY A 64 1.36 -10.87 1.79
N THR A 65 1.41 -9.61 1.36
CA THR A 65 2.68 -8.91 1.04
C THR A 65 3.16 -7.99 2.15
N ASP A 66 2.28 -7.46 2.98
CA ASP A 66 2.65 -6.55 4.07
C ASP A 66 2.82 -7.33 5.38
N VAL A 67 3.90 -7.11 6.11
CA VAL A 67 4.09 -7.70 7.45
C VAL A 67 4.49 -6.64 8.47
N ALA A 68 3.95 -6.77 9.67
CA ALA A 68 4.50 -6.19 10.89
C ALA A 68 4.56 -7.26 11.97
N GLY A 69 5.65 -7.29 12.74
CA GLY A 69 5.84 -8.33 13.74
C GLY A 69 7.12 -8.21 14.53
N THR A 70 7.49 -9.30 15.19
CA THR A 70 8.70 -9.39 16.00
C THR A 70 9.62 -10.46 15.44
N ILE A 71 10.90 -10.16 15.26
CA ILE A 71 11.90 -11.16 14.88
C ILE A 71 12.03 -12.17 16.02
N VAL A 72 11.88 -13.46 15.71
CA VAL A 72 12.00 -14.57 16.67
C VAL A 72 13.18 -15.49 16.39
N GLU A 73 13.71 -15.48 15.16
CA GLU A 73 14.88 -16.26 14.77
C GLU A 73 15.63 -15.55 13.64
N LEU A 74 16.95 -15.69 13.62
CA LEU A 74 17.84 -15.14 12.61
C LEU A 74 18.49 -16.28 11.82
N GLY A 75 18.45 -16.18 10.50
CA GLY A 75 19.17 -17.09 9.64
C GLY A 75 20.67 -16.80 9.59
N PRO A 76 21.48 -17.73 9.04
CA PRO A 76 22.93 -17.55 8.95
C PRO A 76 23.35 -16.29 8.19
N GLY A 77 24.31 -15.55 8.74
CA GLY A 77 24.88 -14.35 8.11
C GLY A 77 24.04 -13.08 8.24
N VAL A 78 22.91 -13.12 8.95
CA VAL A 78 22.16 -11.90 9.26
C VAL A 78 22.91 -11.05 10.28
N THR A 79 23.10 -9.78 9.95
CA THR A 79 23.71 -8.76 10.82
C THR A 79 22.82 -7.51 10.87
N GLY A 80 22.90 -6.73 11.95
CA GLY A 80 22.12 -5.47 12.07
C GLY A 80 20.69 -5.65 12.58
N HIS A 81 20.29 -6.89 12.89
CA HIS A 81 19.01 -7.23 13.52
C HIS A 81 19.24 -8.16 14.71
N ALA A 82 18.29 -8.13 15.65
CA ALA A 82 18.26 -9.00 16.82
C ALA A 82 16.90 -9.68 16.99
N VAL A 83 16.91 -10.84 17.64
CA VAL A 83 15.68 -11.45 18.15
C VAL A 83 15.04 -10.48 19.15
N GLY A 84 13.74 -10.23 19.00
CA GLY A 84 12.99 -9.25 19.78
C GLY A 84 12.75 -7.92 19.05
N ASP A 85 13.44 -7.65 17.94
CA ASP A 85 13.23 -6.44 17.15
C ASP A 85 11.80 -6.40 16.60
N ARG A 86 11.13 -5.26 16.76
CA ARG A 86 9.83 -4.96 16.17
C ARG A 86 10.05 -4.35 14.79
N VAL A 87 9.46 -4.98 13.78
CA VAL A 87 9.81 -4.69 12.39
C VAL A 87 8.59 -4.64 11.48
N ILE A 88 8.75 -3.96 10.34
CA ILE A 88 7.84 -4.01 9.20
C ILE A 88 8.61 -4.35 7.93
N ALA A 89 7.94 -4.99 6.96
CA ALA A 89 8.50 -5.25 5.64
C ALA A 89 7.41 -5.36 4.56
N ALA A 90 7.79 -5.07 3.32
CA ALA A 90 7.08 -5.54 2.14
C ALA A 90 7.76 -6.82 1.65
N LEU A 91 7.07 -7.95 1.75
CA LEU A 91 7.59 -9.26 1.41
C LEU A 91 7.70 -9.44 -0.11
N PRO A 92 8.81 -10.00 -0.61
CA PRO A 92 9.00 -10.21 -2.02
C PRO A 92 8.11 -11.35 -2.53
N ARG A 93 7.46 -11.11 -3.66
CA ARG A 93 6.79 -12.15 -4.45
C ARG A 93 7.80 -12.88 -5.33
N PRO A 94 7.63 -14.18 -5.62
CA PRO A 94 6.45 -15.00 -5.31
C PRO A 94 6.59 -15.87 -4.04
N ALA A 95 7.44 -15.48 -3.08
CA ALA A 95 7.61 -16.23 -1.83
C ALA A 95 6.34 -16.18 -0.96
N ASP A 96 6.25 -17.13 -0.01
CA ASP A 96 5.17 -17.15 0.98
C ASP A 96 5.13 -15.86 1.81
N GLY A 97 3.91 -15.46 2.13
CA GLY A 97 3.57 -14.17 2.67
C GLY A 97 3.30 -14.14 4.17
N ALA A 98 2.51 -13.15 4.58
CA ALA A 98 2.30 -12.77 5.98
C ALA A 98 0.96 -13.19 6.58
N THR A 99 0.18 -14.04 5.90
CA THR A 99 -1.13 -14.52 6.41
C THR A 99 -1.04 -15.79 7.27
N GLY A 100 0.10 -15.99 7.93
CA GLY A 100 0.33 -17.02 8.95
C GLY A 100 0.94 -16.46 10.22
N GLU A 101 0.94 -17.24 11.30
CA GLU A 101 1.47 -16.79 12.61
C GLU A 101 2.96 -16.43 12.54
N PHE A 102 3.68 -17.00 11.57
CA PHE A 102 5.07 -16.69 11.26
C PHE A 102 5.26 -16.48 9.77
N SER A 103 6.23 -15.63 9.41
CA SER A 103 6.60 -15.35 8.02
C SER A 103 8.11 -15.15 7.91
N LEU A 104 8.67 -15.57 6.77
CA LEU A 104 10.06 -15.29 6.43
C LEU A 104 10.17 -13.94 5.72
N ALA A 105 11.22 -13.20 6.03
CA ALA A 105 11.59 -12.00 5.29
C ALA A 105 13.09 -11.99 5.02
N PRO A 106 13.54 -11.55 3.82
CA PRO A 106 14.95 -11.22 3.63
C PRO A 106 15.33 -10.10 4.61
N ALA A 107 16.39 -10.28 5.38
CA ALA A 107 16.83 -9.31 6.39
C ALA A 107 17.04 -7.92 5.79
N ALA A 108 17.55 -7.83 4.56
CA ALA A 108 17.75 -6.58 3.84
C ALA A 108 16.47 -5.79 3.53
N MET A 109 15.29 -6.43 3.60
CA MET A 109 13.99 -5.81 3.34
C MET A 109 13.25 -5.39 4.61
N VAL A 110 13.81 -5.73 5.78
CA VAL A 110 13.20 -5.50 7.08
C VAL A 110 13.68 -4.17 7.64
N VAL A 111 12.75 -3.37 8.15
CA VAL A 111 13.07 -2.09 8.81
C VAL A 111 12.41 -2.01 10.18
N PRO A 112 12.92 -1.16 11.10
CA PRO A 112 12.27 -0.91 12.38
C PRO A 112 10.81 -0.49 12.20
N ALA A 113 9.92 -1.08 13.01
CA ALA A 113 8.54 -0.63 13.07
C ALA A 113 8.45 0.72 13.81
N PRO A 114 7.49 1.59 13.45
CA PRO A 114 7.19 2.77 14.24
C PRO A 114 6.74 2.38 15.66
N THR A 115 6.97 3.28 16.61
CA THR A 115 6.78 3.02 18.05
C THR A 115 5.52 3.66 18.61
N ASN A 116 4.97 4.68 17.95
CA ASN A 116 3.79 5.42 18.42
C ASN A 116 2.43 4.85 17.98
N ILE A 117 2.41 3.78 17.19
CA ILE A 117 1.18 3.06 16.78
C ILE A 117 1.24 1.59 17.19
N PRO A 118 0.08 0.90 17.30
CA PRO A 118 0.06 -0.54 17.50
C PRO A 118 0.86 -1.27 16.42
N LEU A 119 1.68 -2.25 16.81
CA LEU A 119 2.55 -2.97 15.88
C LEU A 119 1.78 -3.63 14.72
N ALA A 120 0.60 -4.19 14.99
CA ALA A 120 -0.25 -4.76 13.94
C ALA A 120 -0.69 -3.70 12.91
N ASP A 121 -0.99 -2.48 13.36
CA ASP A 121 -1.39 -1.38 12.48
C ASP A 121 -0.25 -0.91 11.59
N ALA A 122 1.01 -1.10 12.01
CA ALA A 122 2.17 -0.79 11.18
C ALA A 122 2.21 -1.65 9.90
N ALA A 123 1.51 -2.79 9.85
CA ALA A 123 1.38 -3.60 8.65
C ALA A 123 0.57 -2.91 7.54
N ALA A 124 -0.12 -1.80 7.82
CA ALA A 124 -0.78 -0.99 6.81
C ALA A 124 0.18 -0.08 6.01
N LEU A 125 1.44 0.04 6.44
CA LEU A 125 2.42 0.95 5.85
C LEU A 125 3.16 0.41 4.61
N PRO A 126 3.57 -0.88 4.49
CA PRO A 126 4.59 -1.23 3.51
C PRO A 126 4.19 -0.96 2.05
N ILE A 127 3.28 -1.71 1.45
CA ILE A 127 2.91 -1.49 0.05
C ILE A 127 2.19 -0.15 -0.15
N ALA A 128 1.26 0.22 0.73
CA ALA A 128 0.48 1.45 0.56
C ALA A 128 1.35 2.71 0.73
N GLY A 129 2.22 2.73 1.75
CA GLY A 129 3.15 3.81 2.02
C GLY A 129 4.25 3.91 0.99
N LEU A 130 4.88 2.80 0.58
CA LEU A 130 5.88 2.82 -0.50
C LEU A 130 5.30 3.38 -1.79
N THR A 131 4.08 2.98 -2.13
CA THR A 131 3.38 3.48 -3.31
C THR A 131 3.13 4.98 -3.22
N ALA A 132 2.60 5.46 -2.09
CA ALA A 132 2.34 6.88 -1.87
C ALA A 132 3.64 7.70 -1.88
N TRP A 133 4.66 7.24 -1.15
CA TRP A 133 5.95 7.91 -1.03
C TRP A 133 6.64 8.07 -2.39
N GLN A 134 6.76 6.98 -3.15
CA GLN A 134 7.38 7.00 -4.49
C GLN A 134 6.57 7.87 -5.46
N GLY A 135 5.24 7.83 -5.38
CA GLY A 135 4.37 8.69 -6.18
C GLY A 135 4.64 10.17 -5.95
N ILE A 136 4.64 10.59 -4.69
CA ILE A 136 4.82 11.99 -4.29
C ILE A 136 6.27 12.45 -4.50
N HIS A 137 7.25 11.71 -3.99
CA HIS A 137 8.64 12.16 -3.92
C HIS A 137 9.48 11.81 -5.16
N ASP A 138 9.36 10.59 -5.71
CA ASP A 138 10.22 10.17 -6.83
C ASP A 138 9.67 10.62 -8.19
N HIS A 139 8.37 10.38 -8.40
CA HIS A 139 7.75 10.50 -9.71
C HIS A 139 7.14 11.90 -9.94
N LEU A 140 6.30 12.38 -9.02
CA LEU A 140 5.80 13.75 -9.06
C LEU A 140 6.87 14.76 -8.67
N ARG A 141 7.77 14.39 -7.75
CA ARG A 141 8.83 15.26 -7.23
C ARG A 141 8.26 16.55 -6.64
N VAL A 142 7.25 16.38 -5.80
CA VAL A 142 6.51 17.48 -5.17
C VAL A 142 7.48 18.42 -4.45
N ARG A 143 7.26 19.72 -4.64
CA ARG A 143 8.02 20.81 -4.03
C ARG A 143 7.08 21.70 -3.19
N PRO A 144 7.63 22.41 -2.20
CA PRO A 144 6.86 23.38 -1.44
C PRO A 144 6.14 24.40 -2.34
N GLY A 145 4.91 24.72 -1.99
CA GLY A 145 4.07 25.69 -2.72
C GLY A 145 3.35 25.15 -3.95
N GLN A 146 3.60 23.91 -4.38
CA GLN A 146 2.85 23.30 -5.48
C GLN A 146 1.44 22.89 -5.06
N ARG A 147 0.50 22.97 -5.99
CA ARG A 147 -0.88 22.46 -5.89
C ARG A 147 -0.94 21.03 -6.41
N ILE A 148 -1.19 20.09 -5.52
CA ILE A 148 -1.20 18.65 -5.84
C ILE A 148 -2.62 18.10 -5.66
N LEU A 149 -3.15 17.50 -6.72
CA LEU A 149 -4.42 16.78 -6.65
C LEU A 149 -4.16 15.30 -6.34
N VAL A 150 -4.71 14.79 -5.25
CA VAL A 150 -4.72 13.35 -4.93
C VAL A 150 -6.11 12.79 -5.25
N ASN A 151 -6.23 12.10 -6.38
CA ASN A 151 -7.48 11.46 -6.79
C ASN A 151 -7.59 10.04 -6.22
N GLY A 152 -8.65 9.76 -5.46
CA GLY A 152 -8.80 8.52 -4.71
C GLY A 152 -8.30 8.60 -3.26
N ALA A 153 -8.33 9.80 -2.67
CA ALA A 153 -7.87 10.10 -1.32
C ALA A 153 -8.62 9.34 -0.21
N GLY A 154 -9.76 8.72 -0.51
CA GLY A 154 -10.47 7.84 0.43
C GLY A 154 -9.81 6.47 0.65
N GLY A 155 -8.89 6.05 -0.21
CA GLY A 155 -8.19 4.76 -0.11
C GLY A 155 -6.93 4.81 0.75
N GLY A 156 -6.35 3.63 1.06
CA GLY A 156 -5.13 3.53 1.88
C GLY A 156 -3.93 4.29 1.29
N VAL A 157 -3.67 4.13 -0.02
CA VAL A 157 -2.58 4.85 -0.70
C VAL A 157 -2.87 6.36 -0.75
N GLY A 158 -4.11 6.74 -1.10
CA GLY A 158 -4.51 8.13 -1.26
C GLY A 158 -4.34 8.94 0.03
N ARG A 159 -4.76 8.39 1.19
CA ARG A 159 -4.59 9.06 2.48
C ARG A 159 -3.13 9.27 2.87
N LEU A 160 -2.26 8.30 2.61
CA LEU A 160 -0.82 8.45 2.86
C LEU A 160 -0.21 9.48 1.90
N ALA A 161 -0.63 9.50 0.64
CA ALA A 161 -0.15 10.46 -0.35
C ALA A 161 -0.53 11.90 -0.01
N VAL A 162 -1.74 12.13 0.52
CA VAL A 162 -2.13 13.45 1.04
C VAL A 162 -1.16 13.89 2.13
N GLN A 163 -0.92 13.05 3.14
CA GLN A 163 -0.02 13.37 4.26
C GLN A 163 1.42 13.65 3.77
N PHE A 164 1.96 12.82 2.88
CA PHE A 164 3.31 13.02 2.36
C PHE A 164 3.44 14.29 1.49
N ALA A 165 2.43 14.60 0.68
CA ALA A 165 2.42 15.85 -0.08
C ALA A 165 2.34 17.08 0.84
N LYS A 166 1.55 17.01 1.93
CA LYS A 166 1.51 18.06 2.95
C LYS A 166 2.85 18.24 3.64
N LEU A 167 3.51 17.15 4.04
CA LEU A 167 4.87 17.21 4.63
C LEU A 167 5.92 17.74 3.65
N ALA A 168 5.71 17.60 2.34
CA ALA A 168 6.52 18.23 1.30
C ALA A 168 6.23 19.73 1.10
N GLY A 169 5.30 20.32 1.86
CA GLY A 169 4.94 21.73 1.79
C GLY A 169 3.97 22.10 0.65
N ALA A 170 3.28 21.12 0.08
CA ALA A 170 2.30 21.36 -0.97
C ALA A 170 0.93 21.82 -0.43
N THR A 171 0.18 22.51 -1.29
CA THR A 171 -1.27 22.65 -1.15
C THR A 171 -1.92 21.42 -1.76
N VAL A 172 -2.68 20.66 -0.97
CA VAL A 172 -3.23 19.36 -1.38
C VAL A 172 -4.73 19.43 -1.53
N LEU A 173 -5.20 19.06 -2.72
CA LEU A 173 -6.61 18.86 -3.04
C LEU A 173 -6.87 17.36 -3.05
N ALA A 174 -7.76 16.88 -2.19
CA ALA A 174 -8.10 15.47 -2.08
C ALA A 174 -9.47 15.20 -2.69
N VAL A 175 -9.53 14.23 -3.62
CA VAL A 175 -10.79 13.79 -4.23
C VAL A 175 -11.19 12.45 -3.64
N ALA A 176 -12.40 12.37 -3.11
CA ALA A 176 -12.99 11.16 -2.55
C ALA A 176 -14.48 11.07 -2.90
N GLY A 177 -15.07 9.88 -2.71
CA GLY A 177 -16.52 9.70 -2.82
C GLY A 177 -17.22 9.95 -1.48
N PRO A 178 -18.55 10.12 -1.48
CA PRO A 178 -19.33 10.48 -0.28
C PRO A 178 -19.04 9.58 0.92
N SER A 179 -18.94 8.26 0.69
CA SER A 179 -18.69 7.26 1.73
C SER A 179 -17.29 7.31 2.35
N SER A 180 -16.36 8.05 1.76
CA SER A 180 -14.96 8.10 2.17
C SER A 180 -14.44 9.52 2.39
N ILE A 181 -15.28 10.55 2.27
CA ILE A 181 -14.88 11.95 2.47
C ILE A 181 -14.36 12.20 3.88
N THR A 182 -15.05 11.73 4.93
CA THR A 182 -14.58 11.90 6.30
C THR A 182 -13.21 11.25 6.52
N ALA A 183 -12.99 10.08 5.94
CA ALA A 183 -11.70 9.40 6.01
C ALA A 183 -10.61 10.11 5.21
N ALA A 184 -10.95 10.76 4.10
CA ALA A 184 -10.01 11.59 3.36
C ALA A 184 -9.70 12.91 4.11
N GLN A 185 -10.68 13.49 4.80
CA GLN A 185 -10.53 14.72 5.60
C GLN A 185 -9.52 14.52 6.73
N SER A 186 -9.52 13.36 7.38
CA SER A 186 -8.59 13.08 8.47
C SER A 186 -7.12 13.02 8.04
N ALA A 187 -6.83 12.95 6.73
CA ALA A 187 -5.48 13.03 6.20
C ALA A 187 -4.94 14.48 6.09
N GLY A 188 -5.77 15.49 6.39
CA GLY A 188 -5.39 16.90 6.43
C GLY A 188 -5.13 17.60 5.09
N PRO A 189 -5.93 17.36 4.02
CA PRO A 189 -5.83 18.15 2.79
C PRO A 189 -6.30 19.60 3.02
N ASP A 190 -5.85 20.52 2.16
CA ASP A 190 -6.31 21.93 2.18
C ASP A 190 -7.70 22.09 1.59
N GLN A 191 -8.06 21.22 0.64
CA GLN A 191 -9.39 21.18 0.04
C GLN A 191 -9.83 19.72 -0.16
N ILE A 192 -11.12 19.47 0.06
CA ILE A 192 -11.75 18.19 -0.27
C ILE A 192 -12.84 18.36 -1.30
N LEU A 193 -12.87 17.41 -2.23
CA LEU A 193 -13.77 17.38 -3.36
C LEU A 193 -14.52 16.05 -3.38
N ASP A 194 -15.85 16.12 -3.37
CA ASP A 194 -16.72 15.01 -3.68
C ASP A 194 -16.84 14.89 -5.20
N TYR A 195 -16.29 13.82 -5.79
CA TYR A 195 -16.32 13.66 -7.26
C TYR A 195 -17.73 13.55 -7.85
N THR A 196 -18.77 13.32 -7.03
CA THR A 196 -20.16 13.19 -7.48
C THR A 196 -20.84 14.54 -7.72
N VAL A 197 -20.42 15.59 -7.02
CA VAL A 197 -21.07 16.91 -7.07
C VAL A 197 -20.09 18.04 -7.37
N ASP A 198 -18.81 17.90 -6.99
CA ASP A 198 -17.80 18.92 -7.17
C ASP A 198 -17.08 18.81 -8.50
N ARG A 199 -16.64 19.97 -9.01
CA ARG A 199 -15.77 20.08 -10.18
C ARG A 199 -14.62 20.98 -9.81
N LEU A 200 -13.39 20.48 -9.99
CA LEU A 200 -12.23 21.33 -9.88
C LEU A 200 -12.16 22.26 -11.09
N THR A 201 -12.17 23.56 -10.83
CA THR A 201 -12.13 24.61 -11.85
C THR A 201 -10.75 25.25 -11.99
N GLU A 202 -9.94 25.21 -10.92
CA GLU A 202 -8.59 25.76 -10.90
C GLU A 202 -7.55 24.70 -11.28
N PRO A 203 -6.51 25.08 -12.05
CA PRO A 203 -5.47 24.16 -12.44
C PRO A 203 -4.57 23.73 -11.26
N VAL A 204 -3.85 22.63 -11.46
CA VAL A 204 -2.92 22.03 -10.49
C VAL A 204 -1.56 21.75 -11.12
N ASP A 205 -0.49 21.73 -10.33
CA ASP A 205 0.86 21.43 -10.83
C ASP A 205 1.04 19.95 -11.16
N ALA A 206 0.38 19.09 -10.39
CA ALA A 206 0.50 17.64 -10.54
C ALA A 206 -0.70 16.88 -9.98
N VAL A 207 -0.90 15.68 -10.52
CA VAL A 207 -1.96 14.76 -10.10
C VAL A 207 -1.36 13.42 -9.71
N PHE A 208 -1.74 12.94 -8.53
CA PHE A 208 -1.54 11.56 -8.13
C PHE A 208 -2.87 10.81 -8.16
N ASN A 209 -2.98 9.78 -9.01
CA ASN A 209 -4.21 9.01 -9.18
C ASN A 209 -4.10 7.60 -8.57
N THR A 210 -4.97 7.33 -7.59
CA THR A 210 -5.19 6.02 -6.99
C THR A 210 -6.60 5.49 -7.22
N ALA A 211 -7.47 6.27 -7.86
CA ALA A 211 -8.84 5.86 -8.18
C ALA A 211 -8.87 4.91 -9.40
N PRO A 212 -9.74 3.88 -9.38
CA PRO A 212 -9.96 2.99 -10.51
C PRO A 212 -10.86 3.66 -11.55
N ILE A 213 -10.33 4.65 -12.26
CA ILE A 213 -11.01 5.34 -13.35
C ILE A 213 -10.46 4.90 -14.71
N ASP A 214 -11.26 5.09 -15.75
CA ASP A 214 -10.92 4.76 -17.13
C ASP A 214 -9.99 5.81 -17.76
N GLY A 215 -9.53 5.55 -18.98
CA GLY A 215 -8.67 6.48 -19.73
C GLY A 215 -9.34 7.83 -19.98
N SER A 216 -10.65 7.89 -20.15
CA SER A 216 -11.38 9.16 -20.31
C SER A 216 -11.31 9.99 -19.03
N GLY A 217 -11.49 9.38 -17.86
CA GLY A 217 -11.32 10.00 -16.56
C GLY A 217 -9.91 10.51 -16.34
N LEU A 218 -8.91 9.69 -16.66
CA LEU A 218 -7.52 10.11 -16.55
C LEU A 218 -7.19 11.29 -17.47
N ASN A 219 -7.69 11.30 -18.71
CA ASN A 219 -7.47 12.42 -19.63
C ASN A 219 -8.13 13.72 -19.13
N ARG A 220 -9.27 13.63 -18.43
CA ARG A 220 -9.86 14.79 -17.73
C ARG A 220 -8.94 15.31 -16.64
N LEU A 221 -8.26 14.44 -15.89
CA LEU A 221 -7.26 14.86 -14.90
C LEU A 221 -6.05 15.52 -15.57
N VAL A 222 -5.57 14.99 -16.70
CA VAL A 222 -4.46 15.59 -17.48
C VAL A 222 -4.81 17.01 -17.95
N ALA A 223 -6.08 17.27 -18.28
CA ALA A 223 -6.53 18.60 -18.70
C ALA A 223 -6.49 19.65 -17.57
N LEU A 224 -6.50 19.23 -16.29
CA LEU A 224 -6.42 20.12 -15.13
C LEU A 224 -4.98 20.53 -14.79
N ILE A 225 -3.98 19.88 -15.40
CA ILE A 225 -2.58 20.06 -15.03
C ILE A 225 -1.98 21.25 -15.78
N GLU A 226 -1.25 22.12 -15.07
CA GLU A 226 -0.49 23.23 -15.67
C GLU A 226 0.55 22.72 -16.69
N PRO A 227 0.90 23.51 -17.73
CA PRO A 227 1.93 23.14 -18.68
C PRO A 227 3.26 22.74 -18.00
N GLY A 228 3.85 21.62 -18.43
CA GLY A 228 5.05 21.05 -17.82
C GLY A 228 4.82 20.18 -16.58
N GLY A 229 3.57 20.09 -16.10
CA GLY A 229 3.19 19.28 -14.95
C GLY A 229 3.14 17.77 -15.22
N ARG A 230 2.69 17.00 -14.22
CA ARG A 230 2.78 15.53 -14.24
C ARG A 230 1.55 14.84 -13.67
N LEU A 231 1.16 13.73 -14.29
CA LEU A 231 0.23 12.77 -13.75
C LEU A 231 0.95 11.44 -13.47
N VAL A 232 0.81 10.94 -12.25
CA VAL A 232 1.26 9.60 -11.86
C VAL A 232 0.05 8.79 -11.43
N SER A 233 -0.14 7.61 -12.03
CA SER A 233 -1.25 6.71 -11.74
C SER A 233 -0.73 5.35 -11.27
N ILE A 234 -1.48 4.68 -10.40
CA ILE A 234 -1.20 3.30 -9.97
C ILE A 234 -2.20 2.28 -10.54
N THR A 235 -3.18 2.75 -11.31
CA THR A 235 -4.27 1.91 -11.83
C THR A 235 -4.13 1.66 -13.33
N SER A 236 -4.09 2.73 -14.12
CA SER A 236 -4.02 2.67 -15.59
C SER A 236 -3.30 3.89 -16.18
N SER A 237 -2.89 3.78 -17.44
CA SER A 237 -2.16 4.84 -18.16
C SER A 237 -3.09 5.92 -18.70
N ALA A 238 -2.60 7.17 -18.68
CA ALA A 238 -3.25 8.30 -19.35
C ALA A 238 -2.44 8.71 -20.59
N THR A 239 -3.08 9.45 -21.50
CA THR A 239 -2.38 10.03 -22.64
C THR A 239 -1.55 11.23 -22.19
N THR A 240 -0.27 11.24 -22.55
CA THR A 240 0.62 12.39 -22.35
C THR A 240 0.19 13.54 -23.28
N ASP A 241 0.11 14.76 -22.75
CA ASP A 241 -0.17 15.95 -23.55
C ASP A 241 1.13 16.64 -23.95
N HIS A 242 1.63 16.26 -25.13
CA HIS A 242 2.89 16.80 -25.67
C HIS A 242 2.83 18.30 -25.97
N ARG A 243 1.65 18.86 -26.28
CA ARG A 243 1.51 20.29 -26.61
C ARG A 243 1.70 21.17 -25.40
N ARG A 244 1.19 20.73 -24.24
CA ARG A 244 1.39 21.42 -22.95
C ARG A 244 2.56 20.86 -22.15
N ALA A 245 3.35 19.94 -22.71
CA ALA A 245 4.44 19.24 -22.03
C ALA A 245 4.02 18.52 -20.72
N VAL A 246 2.75 18.11 -20.59
CA VAL A 246 2.25 17.38 -19.42
C VAL A 246 2.53 15.89 -19.59
N ARG A 247 3.29 15.31 -18.66
CA ARG A 247 3.70 13.90 -18.72
C ARG A 247 2.78 13.03 -17.87
N ALA A 248 2.26 11.95 -18.45
CA ALA A 248 1.50 10.94 -17.72
C ALA A 248 2.25 9.62 -17.66
N MET A 249 2.24 8.96 -16.50
CA MET A 249 2.83 7.64 -16.33
C MET A 249 2.01 6.74 -15.40
N VAL A 250 2.16 5.43 -15.61
CA VAL A 250 1.79 4.42 -14.61
C VAL A 250 3.05 4.03 -13.87
N MET A 251 2.98 4.01 -12.54
CA MET A 251 4.08 3.49 -11.74
C MET A 251 3.77 2.11 -11.18
N THR A 252 4.83 1.34 -10.97
CA THR A 252 4.81 0.10 -10.18
C THR A 252 5.67 0.34 -8.96
N VAL A 253 5.16 -0.02 -7.79
CA VAL A 253 5.88 0.16 -6.53
C VAL A 253 7.18 -0.65 -6.52
N ARG A 254 8.27 -0.02 -6.10
CA ARG A 254 9.54 -0.68 -5.80
C ARG A 254 9.57 -1.12 -4.34
N TRP A 255 10.04 -2.33 -4.07
CA TRP A 255 10.36 -2.73 -2.70
C TRP A 255 11.66 -2.06 -2.28
N ASP A 256 11.55 -0.96 -1.55
CA ASP A 256 12.67 -0.10 -1.21
C ASP A 256 12.74 0.08 0.33
N PRO A 257 13.65 -0.63 1.02
CA PRO A 257 13.73 -0.57 2.48
C PRO A 257 14.15 0.82 2.98
N ALA A 258 14.90 1.60 2.19
CA ALA A 258 15.26 2.96 2.60
C ALA A 258 14.01 3.86 2.65
N HIS A 259 13.13 3.74 1.65
CA HIS A 259 11.84 4.44 1.67
C HIS A 259 10.92 3.93 2.77
N LEU A 260 10.86 2.61 3.01
CA LEU A 260 10.03 2.06 4.08
C LEU A 260 10.49 2.52 5.47
N ASN A 261 11.79 2.56 5.70
CA ASN A 261 12.38 3.09 6.92
C ASN A 261 12.04 4.58 7.09
N GLU A 262 12.13 5.37 6.02
CA GLU A 262 11.72 6.77 6.06
C GLU A 262 10.25 6.93 6.44
N ILE A 263 9.36 6.17 5.80
CA ILE A 263 7.93 6.17 6.10
C ILE A 263 7.69 5.85 7.58
N ALA A 264 8.32 4.81 8.13
CA ALA A 264 8.21 4.47 9.55
C ALA A 264 8.64 5.64 10.45
N ARG A 265 9.75 6.33 10.13
CA ARG A 265 10.19 7.52 10.86
C ARG A 265 9.17 8.65 10.80
N ARG A 266 8.48 8.85 9.68
CA ARG A 266 7.43 9.88 9.54
C ARG A 266 6.20 9.61 10.38
N VAL A 267 5.88 8.34 10.63
CA VAL A 267 4.82 7.98 11.60
C VAL A 267 5.20 8.49 12.98
N ASP A 268 6.43 8.21 13.44
CA ASP A 268 6.89 8.60 14.78
C ASP A 268 7.15 10.12 14.92
N ALA A 269 7.78 10.75 13.93
CA ALA A 269 8.22 12.14 13.98
C ALA A 269 7.12 13.15 13.62
N ASP A 270 6.30 12.83 12.62
CA ASP A 270 5.36 13.77 12.01
C ASP A 270 3.89 13.36 12.24
N GLY A 271 3.64 12.24 12.92
CA GLY A 271 2.30 11.75 13.20
C GLY A 271 1.57 11.21 11.97
N VAL A 272 2.31 10.77 10.93
CA VAL A 272 1.69 10.15 9.75
C VAL A 272 0.88 8.93 10.17
N SER A 273 -0.41 8.93 9.86
CA SER A 273 -1.28 7.81 10.15
C SER A 273 -1.39 6.85 8.96
N PRO A 274 -1.24 5.52 9.16
CA PRO A 274 -1.55 4.52 8.13
C PRO A 274 -3.02 4.51 7.73
N GLY A 275 -3.91 5.14 8.52
CA GLY A 275 -5.33 5.20 8.25
C GLY A 275 -5.98 3.81 8.22
N VAL A 276 -5.74 2.98 9.24
CA VAL A 276 -6.39 1.67 9.37
C VAL A 276 -7.90 1.87 9.51
N SER A 277 -8.66 1.32 8.56
CA SER A 277 -10.12 1.45 8.51
C SER A 277 -10.83 0.33 9.25
N GLU A 278 -10.28 -0.89 9.19
CA GLU A 278 -10.82 -2.05 9.88
C GLU A 278 -9.67 -2.92 10.41
N ARG A 279 -9.89 -3.52 11.58
CA ARG A 279 -9.01 -4.52 12.19
C ARG A 279 -9.83 -5.79 12.35
N LEU A 280 -9.41 -6.87 11.71
CA LEU A 280 -10.19 -8.10 11.60
C LEU A 280 -9.33 -9.30 11.99
N ALA A 281 -9.99 -10.39 12.38
CA ALA A 281 -9.29 -11.65 12.62
C ALA A 281 -8.81 -12.25 11.30
N MET A 282 -7.69 -12.99 11.32
CA MET A 282 -7.14 -13.66 10.14
C MET A 282 -8.16 -14.58 9.45
N THR A 283 -9.10 -15.14 10.21
CA THR A 283 -10.21 -15.97 9.73
C THR A 283 -11.19 -15.22 8.80
N GLU A 284 -11.21 -13.89 8.84
CA GLU A 284 -12.10 -13.05 8.04
C GLU A 284 -11.51 -12.67 6.66
N ILE A 285 -10.29 -13.10 6.34
CA ILE A 285 -9.61 -12.74 5.08
C ILE A 285 -10.44 -13.08 3.84
N VAL A 286 -11.21 -14.18 3.88
CA VAL A 286 -12.09 -14.58 2.78
C VAL A 286 -13.12 -13.50 2.50
N GLU A 287 -13.70 -12.93 3.55
CA GLU A 287 -14.71 -11.88 3.43
C GLU A 287 -14.07 -10.55 3.01
N VAL A 288 -12.84 -10.24 3.45
CA VAL A 288 -12.09 -9.08 2.93
C VAL A 288 -11.94 -9.17 1.42
N HIS A 289 -11.54 -10.33 0.89
CA HIS A 289 -11.41 -10.55 -0.54
C HIS A 289 -12.76 -10.49 -1.27
N ARG A 290 -13.87 -10.97 -0.68
CA ARG A 290 -15.22 -10.85 -1.26
C ARG A 290 -15.70 -9.40 -1.33
N ARG A 291 -15.52 -8.64 -0.24
CA ARG A 291 -15.85 -7.21 -0.20
C ARG A 291 -15.03 -6.40 -1.19
N HIS A 292 -13.76 -6.73 -1.37
CA HIS A 292 -12.92 -6.13 -2.41
C HIS A 292 -13.46 -6.41 -3.81
N ALA A 293 -13.74 -7.68 -4.13
CA ALA A 293 -14.29 -8.06 -5.44
C ALA A 293 -15.63 -7.37 -5.76
N ALA A 294 -16.42 -7.07 -4.73
CA ALA A 294 -17.68 -6.36 -4.86
C ALA A 294 -17.56 -4.81 -4.79
N GLY A 295 -16.34 -4.25 -4.71
CA GLY A 295 -16.13 -2.80 -4.60
C GLY A 295 -16.63 -2.18 -3.28
N ARG A 296 -16.82 -2.99 -2.23
CA ARG A 296 -17.35 -2.57 -0.93
C ARG A 296 -16.27 -2.37 0.15
N LEU A 297 -15.01 -2.65 -0.17
CA LEU A 297 -13.91 -2.43 0.76
C LEU A 297 -13.48 -0.96 0.71
N SER A 298 -13.44 -0.29 1.87
CA SER A 298 -12.97 1.09 1.99
C SER A 298 -11.69 1.15 2.82
N GLY A 299 -10.75 1.98 2.38
CA GLY A 299 -9.51 2.22 3.11
C GLY A 299 -8.58 0.99 3.21
N LYS A 300 -7.92 0.84 4.36
CA LYS A 300 -6.89 -0.18 4.60
C LYS A 300 -7.35 -1.12 5.71
N VAL A 301 -7.29 -2.41 5.46
CA VAL A 301 -7.70 -3.46 6.41
C VAL A 301 -6.46 -4.17 6.94
N VAL A 302 -6.37 -4.25 8.26
CA VAL A 302 -5.34 -5.00 8.98
C VAL A 302 -5.95 -6.31 9.50
N LEU A 303 -5.21 -7.40 9.34
CA LEU A 303 -5.57 -8.75 9.78
C LEU A 303 -4.54 -9.25 10.79
N SER A 304 -4.98 -9.88 11.86
CA SER A 304 -4.11 -10.48 12.89
C SER A 304 -4.64 -11.83 13.38
N HIS A 305 -3.75 -12.64 13.95
CA HIS A 305 -4.09 -13.92 14.58
C HIS A 305 -4.66 -13.74 15.99
#